data_AF-A0A522JQ88-F1
#
_entry.id   AF-A0A522JQ88-F1
#
_cell.length_a   1.000
_cell.length_b   1.000
_cell.length_c   1.000
_cell.angle_alpha   90.00
_cell.angle_beta   90.00
_cell.angle_gamma   90.00
#
_symmetry.space_group_name_H-M   'P 1'
#
loop_
_entity.id
_entity.type
_entity.pdbx_description
1 polymer ?
#
loop_
_entity_poly.entity_id
_entity_poly.type
_entity_poly.pdbx_seq_one_letter_code
_entity_poly.pdbx_strand_id
1 'polypeptide(L)'
;MTTLHHSDDEASENDTCVVKITDDEILVEYDDDGLVQYRGENDGNGHFVLTAPEVDGKASLHRFPDSQTLEGSWVEGGYRGMWRIELH
;
A
#
# COMPACT_ATOMS: atom_id res chain seq x y z
N MET A 1 -13.88 -12.05 -19.17
CA MET A 1 -14.34 -11.32 -17.98
C MET A 1 -13.70 -11.99 -16.78
N THR A 2 -12.97 -11.24 -15.97
CA THR A 2 -12.37 -11.76 -14.74
C THR A 2 -13.21 -11.24 -13.58
N THR A 3 -13.90 -12.13 -12.89
CA THR A 3 -14.67 -11.80 -11.69
C THR A 3 -13.71 -11.81 -10.50
N LEU A 4 -13.60 -10.69 -9.78
CA LEU A 4 -12.88 -10.63 -8.52
C LEU A 4 -13.82 -11.09 -7.41
N HIS A 5 -13.44 -12.14 -6.71
CA HIS A 5 -14.12 -12.60 -5.51
C HIS A 5 -13.36 -12.05 -4.30
N HIS A 6 -14.03 -11.27 -3.47
CA HIS A 6 -13.55 -10.97 -2.13
C HIS A 6 -13.81 -12.20 -1.25
N SER A 7 -12.91 -12.51 -0.33
CA SER A 7 -13.22 -13.49 0.69
C SER A 7 -14.30 -12.93 1.63
N ASP A 8 -15.05 -13.81 2.30
CA ASP A 8 -15.98 -13.42 3.38
C ASP A 8 -15.23 -13.07 4.68
N ASP A 9 -13.90 -12.96 4.64
CA ASP A 9 -13.09 -12.54 5.78
C ASP A 9 -13.30 -11.04 6.05
N GLU A 10 -13.27 -10.66 7.33
CA GLU A 10 -13.31 -9.26 7.71
C GLU A 10 -12.05 -8.54 7.19
N ALA A 11 -12.22 -7.29 6.76
CA ALA A 11 -11.08 -6.46 6.39
C ALA A 11 -10.19 -6.24 7.61
N SER A 12 -8.87 -6.30 7.40
CA SER A 12 -7.94 -5.81 8.42
C SER A 12 -8.03 -4.28 8.42
N GLU A 13 -8.51 -3.73 9.54
CA GLU A 13 -8.77 -2.30 9.70
C GLU A 13 -8.01 -1.76 10.91
N ASN A 14 -7.58 -0.50 10.82
CA ASN A 14 -6.86 0.22 11.88
C ASN A 14 -5.48 -0.35 12.23
N ASP A 15 -4.86 -1.09 11.30
CA ASP A 15 -3.46 -1.48 11.42
C ASP A 15 -2.56 -0.24 11.41
N THR A 16 -1.68 -0.17 12.40
CA THR A 16 -0.78 0.97 12.54
C THR A 16 0.33 0.87 11.50
N CYS A 17 0.48 1.90 10.69
CA CYS A 17 1.60 2.04 9.75
C CYS A 17 2.22 3.43 9.85
N VAL A 18 3.46 3.55 9.40
CA VAL A 18 4.17 4.81 9.22
C VAL A 18 4.27 5.10 7.74
N VAL A 19 3.82 6.28 7.31
CA VAL A 19 3.96 6.74 5.94
C VAL A 19 4.91 7.93 5.90
N LYS A 20 5.97 7.83 5.08
CA LYS A 20 6.82 8.97 4.72
C LYS A 20 6.65 9.20 3.22
N ILE A 21 6.25 10.41 2.84
CA ILE A 21 5.92 10.75 1.45
C ILE A 21 6.54 12.09 1.08
N THR A 22 7.16 12.13 -0.10
CA THR A 22 7.63 13.34 -0.76
C THR A 22 6.96 13.45 -2.13
N ASP A 23 7.36 14.44 -2.94
CA ASP A 23 6.86 14.56 -4.32
C ASP A 23 7.35 13.42 -5.22
N ASP A 24 8.50 12.82 -4.91
CA ASP A 24 9.18 11.85 -5.77
C ASP A 24 9.09 10.41 -5.24
N GLU A 25 8.95 10.22 -3.93
CA GLU A 25 9.04 8.90 -3.29
C GLU A 25 8.05 8.70 -2.14
N ILE A 26 7.76 7.44 -1.84
CA ILE A 26 6.96 7.01 -0.71
C ILE A 26 7.61 5.82 0.01
N LEU A 27 7.46 5.80 1.32
CA LEU A 27 7.75 4.69 2.21
C LEU A 27 6.51 4.40 3.06
N VAL A 28 6.09 3.14 3.08
CA VAL A 28 5.07 2.62 4.00
C VAL A 28 5.72 1.53 4.85
N GLU A 29 5.63 1.67 6.16
CA GLU A 29 6.24 0.75 7.13
C GLU A 29 5.17 0.22 8.07
N TYR A 30 5.14 -1.08 8.30
CA TYR A 30 4.29 -1.74 9.30
C TYR A 30 5.03 -2.93 9.92
N ASP A 31 4.53 -3.41 11.05
CA ASP A 31 5.07 -4.60 11.73
C ASP A 31 4.11 -5.78 11.49
N ASP A 32 4.62 -6.83 10.86
CA ASP A 32 3.91 -8.09 10.61
C ASP A 32 4.91 -9.24 10.71
N ASP A 33 5.03 -9.81 11.93
CA ASP A 33 6.11 -10.74 12.32
C ASP A 33 7.54 -10.23 11.99
N GLY A 34 7.68 -8.91 11.91
CA GLY A 34 8.89 -8.18 11.54
C GLY A 34 8.57 -6.86 10.83
N LEU A 35 9.56 -5.98 10.75
CA LEU A 35 9.42 -4.70 10.05
C LEU A 35 9.34 -4.95 8.53
N VAL A 36 8.22 -4.59 7.92
CA VAL A 36 8.01 -4.60 6.48
C VAL A 36 8.08 -3.17 5.95
N GLN A 37 8.82 -2.96 4.85
CA GLN A 37 9.01 -1.64 4.26
C GLN A 37 8.70 -1.66 2.76
N TYR A 38 7.56 -1.10 2.38
CA TYR A 38 7.25 -0.82 0.98
C TYR A 38 7.83 0.52 0.57
N ARG A 39 8.69 0.53 -0.44
CA ARG A 39 9.31 1.73 -1.01
C ARG A 39 8.97 1.87 -2.47
N GLY A 40 8.63 3.07 -2.90
CA GLY A 40 8.27 3.33 -4.29
C GLY A 40 8.54 4.74 -4.74
N GLU A 41 8.62 4.90 -6.05
CA GLU A 41 8.75 6.19 -6.74
C GLU A 41 7.37 6.62 -7.26
N ASN A 42 7.16 7.94 -7.35
CA ASN A 42 6.00 8.53 -8.00
C ASN A 42 6.19 8.47 -9.52
N ASP A 43 5.29 7.81 -10.26
CA ASP A 43 5.34 7.75 -11.73
C ASP A 43 4.80 9.04 -12.40
N GLY A 44 4.34 9.99 -11.58
CA GLY A 44 3.77 11.27 -11.96
C GLY A 44 2.27 11.30 -11.66
N ASN A 45 1.83 12.39 -11.00
CA ASN A 45 0.43 12.64 -10.58
C ASN A 45 -0.01 11.93 -9.28
N GLY A 46 0.94 11.51 -8.43
CA GLY A 46 0.62 10.93 -7.13
C GLY A 46 0.28 9.45 -7.19
N HIS A 47 0.73 8.76 -8.23
CA HIS A 47 0.68 7.31 -8.33
C HIS A 47 2.08 6.74 -8.04
N PHE A 48 2.15 5.85 -7.08
CA PHE A 48 3.39 5.28 -6.56
C PHE A 48 3.41 3.78 -6.84
N VAL A 49 4.54 3.30 -7.34
CA VAL A 49 4.78 1.87 -7.53
C VAL A 49 5.79 1.41 -6.49
N LEU A 50 5.36 0.56 -5.55
CA LEU A 50 6.13 0.17 -4.39
C LEU A 50 6.59 -1.28 -4.47
N THR A 51 7.73 -1.56 -3.85
CA THR A 51 8.26 -2.91 -3.62
C THR A 51 8.73 -3.07 -2.18
N ALA A 52 8.59 -4.29 -1.64
CA ALA A 52 9.09 -4.68 -0.33
C ALA A 52 9.89 -6.00 -0.47
N PRO A 53 11.22 -5.92 -0.63
CA PRO A 53 12.07 -7.10 -0.84
C PRO A 53 11.98 -8.16 0.26
N GLU A 54 11.66 -7.75 1.49
CA GLU A 54 11.57 -8.59 2.69
C GLU A 54 10.49 -9.67 2.56
N VAL A 55 9.45 -9.38 1.79
CA VAL A 55 8.24 -10.21 1.64
C VAL A 55 7.93 -10.55 0.18
N ASP A 56 8.86 -10.25 -0.74
CA ASP A 56 8.64 -10.26 -2.21
C ASP A 56 7.37 -9.50 -2.61
N GLY A 57 7.14 -8.39 -1.89
CA GLY A 57 5.94 -7.59 -1.97
C GLY A 57 5.97 -6.59 -3.12
N LYS A 58 4.82 -6.39 -3.76
CA LYS A 58 4.60 -5.33 -4.75
C LYS A 58 3.30 -4.63 -4.46
N ALA A 59 3.29 -3.31 -4.54
CA ALA A 59 2.07 -2.53 -4.34
C ALA A 59 2.01 -1.34 -5.28
N SER A 60 0.81 -0.79 -5.41
CA SER A 60 0.57 0.52 -6.01
C SER A 60 -0.23 1.34 -5.02
N LEU A 61 0.14 2.59 -4.78
CA LEU A 61 -0.67 3.54 -4.01
C LEU A 61 -0.94 4.78 -4.84
N HIS A 62 -2.11 5.35 -4.69
CA HIS A 62 -2.49 6.59 -5.35
C HIS A 62 -2.99 7.61 -4.32
N ARG A 63 -2.54 8.85 -4.46
CA ARG A 63 -2.99 10.00 -3.68
C ARG A 63 -3.62 11.03 -4.60
N PHE A 64 -4.90 11.34 -4.37
CA PHE A 64 -5.53 12.48 -5.03
C PHE A 64 -4.93 13.80 -4.53
N PRO A 65 -4.83 14.84 -5.38
CA PRO A 65 -4.45 16.18 -4.94
C PRO A 65 -5.31 16.64 -3.75
N ASP A 66 -4.67 17.26 -2.76
CA ASP A 66 -5.29 17.76 -1.52
C ASP A 66 -5.99 16.68 -0.64
N SER A 67 -5.81 15.40 -0.95
CA SER A 67 -6.34 14.29 -0.14
C SER A 67 -5.40 13.89 0.99
N GLN A 68 -5.98 13.46 2.11
CA GLN A 68 -5.30 12.77 3.20
C GLN A 68 -5.50 11.25 3.12
N THR A 69 -5.98 10.74 1.99
CA THR A 69 -6.18 9.29 1.78
C THR A 69 -5.28 8.80 0.65
N LEU A 70 -4.58 7.71 0.93
CA LEU A 70 -3.87 6.88 -0.05
C LEU A 70 -4.67 5.61 -0.29
N GLU A 71 -4.91 5.25 -1.54
CA GLU A 71 -5.65 4.04 -1.90
C GLU A 71 -4.90 3.23 -2.94
N GLY A 72 -4.98 1.91 -2.86
CA GLY A 72 -4.20 1.07 -3.75
C GLY A 72 -4.33 -0.42 -3.52
N SER A 73 -3.46 -1.18 -4.16
CA SER A 73 -3.45 -2.64 -4.10
C SER A 73 -2.06 -3.16 -3.81
N TRP A 74 -1.98 -4.34 -3.20
CA TRP A 74 -0.74 -5.03 -2.89
C TRP A 74 -0.82 -6.50 -3.25
N VAL A 75 0.35 -7.11 -3.46
CA VAL A 75 0.55 -8.54 -3.68
C VAL A 75 1.78 -8.97 -2.89
N GLU A 76 1.63 -9.98 -2.06
CA GLU A 76 2.68 -10.46 -1.15
C GLU A 76 2.47 -11.95 -0.87
N GLY A 77 3.50 -12.78 -0.96
CA GLY A 77 3.40 -14.20 -0.56
C GLY A 77 2.30 -15.03 -1.27
N GLY A 78 1.82 -14.58 -2.43
CA GLY A 78 0.67 -15.18 -3.14
C GLY A 78 -0.71 -14.66 -2.72
N TYR A 79 -0.77 -13.83 -1.70
CA TYR A 79 -1.93 -13.05 -1.30
C TYR A 79 -1.99 -11.73 -2.06
N ARG A 80 -3.18 -11.14 -2.12
CA ARG A 80 -3.42 -9.82 -2.70
C ARG A 80 -4.54 -9.13 -1.96
N GLY A 81 -4.47 -7.82 -1.85
CA GLY A 81 -5.47 -7.03 -1.16
C GLY A 81 -5.49 -5.59 -1.62
N MET A 82 -6.31 -4.80 -0.92
CA MET A 82 -6.42 -3.36 -1.10
C MET A 82 -5.93 -2.66 0.15
N TRP A 83 -5.25 -1.53 -0.04
CA TRP A 83 -4.95 -0.60 1.03
C TRP A 83 -5.82 0.64 0.90
N ARG A 84 -6.28 1.12 2.04
CA ARG A 84 -6.83 2.46 2.24
C ARG A 84 -6.18 3.01 3.50
N ILE A 85 -5.30 4.00 3.33
CA ILE A 85 -4.51 4.58 4.41
C ILE A 85 -4.95 6.04 4.59
N GLU A 86 -5.35 6.39 5.81
CA GLU A 86 -5.72 7.76 6.18
C GLU A 86 -4.51 8.41 6.89
N LEU A 87 -4.09 9.57 6.39
CA LEU A 87 -2.98 10.37 6.90
C LEU A 87 -3.53 11.35 7.95
N HIS A 88 -2.84 11.45 9.09
CA HIS A 88 -3.21 12.30 10.22
C HIS A 88 -2.10 13.28 10.60
#